data_AF-A0A355EV34-F1
#
_entry.id   AF-A0A355EV34-F1
#
_cell.length_a   1.000
_cell.length_b   1.000
_cell.length_c   1.000
_cell.angle_alpha   90.00
_cell.angle_beta   90.00
_cell.angle_gamma   90.00
#
_symmetry.space_group_name_H-M   'P 1'
#
loop_
_entity.id
_entity.type
_entity.pdbx_description
1 polymer ?
#
loop_
_entity_poly.entity_id
_entity_poly.type
_entity_poly.pdbx_seq_one_letter_code
_entity_poly.pdbx_strand_id
1 'polypeptide(L)'
;MSAEPEKRMNVFERYLSIWVALCMVAGVGLGKLLPDLVSRLQRIEAGEGSHINIPIAVLIWLMIYPMMLKIDFSSILRVGRRPGGLLVTLVINWVVKPFSMAFLGWLFFRHLFLPWIGPGLADEYIAGVIILAAAPCTAMVFVWS
;
A
#
# COMPACT_ATOMS: atom_id res chain seq x y z
N MET A 1 35.64 -20.95 11.67
CA MET A 1 34.49 -20.73 10.78
C MET A 1 33.25 -21.12 11.59
N SER A 2 32.73 -20.17 12.36
CA SER A 2 31.52 -20.38 13.17
C SER A 2 30.35 -20.46 12.20
N ALA A 3 29.63 -21.58 12.18
CA ALA A 3 28.41 -21.70 11.39
C ALA A 3 27.40 -20.68 11.93
N GLU A 4 27.11 -19.63 11.16
CA GLU A 4 25.98 -18.77 11.48
C GLU A 4 24.69 -19.61 11.40
N PRO A 5 23.82 -19.56 12.42
CA PRO A 5 22.56 -20.29 12.39
C PRO A 5 21.74 -19.75 11.21
N GLU A 6 21.41 -20.65 10.29
CA GLU A 6 20.59 -20.38 9.12
C GLU A 6 19.29 -19.71 9.58
N LYS A 7 19.07 -18.45 9.18
CA LYS A 7 17.90 -17.66 9.56
C LYS A 7 16.64 -18.28 8.95
N ARG A 8 16.03 -19.24 9.65
CA ARG A 8 14.80 -19.89 9.21
C ARG A 8 13.63 -18.93 9.36
N MET A 9 12.96 -18.64 8.25
CA MET A 9 11.73 -17.84 8.26
C MET A 9 10.69 -18.49 9.17
N ASN A 10 10.05 -17.69 10.01
CA ASN A 10 8.97 -18.18 10.87
C ASN A 10 7.79 -18.69 10.01
N VAL A 11 7.02 -19.65 10.53
CA VAL A 11 5.84 -20.20 9.86
C VAL A 11 4.86 -19.08 9.45
N PHE A 12 4.74 -18.03 10.27
CA PHE A 12 3.94 -16.84 9.97
C PHE A 12 4.44 -16.08 8.74
N GLU A 13 5.75 -15.79 8.66
CA GLU A 13 6.36 -15.09 7.52
C GLU A 13 6.26 -15.92 6.24
N ARG A 14 6.45 -17.23 6.35
CA ARG A 14 6.34 -18.17 5.22
C ARG A 14 4.92 -18.22 4.64
N TYR A 15 3.89 -18.16 5.48
CA TYR A 15 2.49 -18.23 5.05
C TYR A 15 1.77 -16.87 5.06
N LEU A 16 2.52 -15.76 5.06
CA LEU A 16 1.97 -14.41 5.15
C LEU A 16 0.89 -14.13 4.08
N SER A 17 1.11 -14.58 2.84
CA SER A 17 0.13 -14.40 1.75
C SER A 17 -1.20 -15.10 2.03
N ILE A 18 -1.18 -16.28 2.68
CA ILE A 18 -2.40 -17.01 3.05
C ILE A 18 -3.14 -16.27 4.17
N TRP A 19 -2.40 -15.79 5.18
CA TRP A 19 -2.97 -14.98 6.26
C TRP A 19 -3.61 -13.69 5.72
N VAL A 20 -2.94 -12.99 4.81
CA VAL A 20 -3.47 -11.79 4.16
C VAL A 20 -4.75 -12.11 3.38
N ALA A 21 -4.76 -13.19 2.59
CA ALA A 21 -5.94 -13.61 1.86
C ALA A 21 -7.12 -13.96 2.81
N LEU A 22 -6.83 -14.67 3.91
CA LEU A 22 -7.84 -15.01 4.91
C LEU A 22 -8.41 -13.75 5.59
N CYS A 23 -7.55 -12.79 5.95
CA CYS A 23 -7.98 -11.50 6.50
C CYS A 23 -8.83 -10.70 5.51
N MET A 24 -8.50 -10.71 4.21
CA MET A 24 -9.31 -10.06 3.17
C MET A 24 -10.70 -10.70 3.07
N VAL A 25 -10.77 -12.02 3.00
CA VAL A 25 -12.05 -12.76 2.92
C VAL A 25 -12.89 -12.53 4.18
N ALA A 26 -12.27 -12.62 5.35
CA ALA A 26 -12.94 -12.36 6.63
C ALA A 26 -13.45 -10.91 6.72
N GLY A 27 -12.65 -9.93 6.29
CA GLY A 27 -13.02 -8.52 6.28
C GLY A 27 -14.19 -8.22 5.35
N VAL A 28 -14.18 -8.76 4.12
CA VAL A 28 -15.30 -8.62 3.17
C VAL A 28 -16.55 -9.33 3.70
N GLY A 29 -16.41 -10.52 4.27
CA GLY A 29 -17.51 -11.26 4.88
C GLY A 29 -18.15 -10.48 6.04
N LEU A 30 -17.34 -9.95 6.95
CA LEU A 30 -17.80 -9.14 8.07
C LEU A 30 -18.51 -7.86 7.59
N GLY A 31 -17.97 -7.20 6.57
CA GLY A 31 -18.58 -6.01 5.98
C GLY A 31 -19.94 -6.26 5.32
N LYS A 32 -20.16 -7.46 4.77
CA LYS A 32 -21.45 -7.86 4.20
C LYS A 32 -22.46 -8.32 5.25
N LEU A 33 -22.01 -9.01 6.31
CA LEU A 33 -22.89 -9.57 7.34
C LEU A 33 -23.29 -8.53 8.41
N LEU A 34 -22.45 -7.54 8.68
CA LEU A 34 -22.67 -6.51 9.70
C LEU A 34 -22.45 -5.08 9.13
N PRO A 35 -23.22 -4.65 8.12
CA PRO A 35 -23.04 -3.35 7.48
C PRO A 35 -23.26 -2.17 8.45
N ASP A 36 -24.15 -2.32 9.43
CA ASP A 36 -24.39 -1.30 10.46
C ASP A 36 -23.17 -1.08 11.37
N LEU A 37 -22.43 -2.14 11.69
CA LEU A 37 -21.21 -2.02 12.50
C LEU A 37 -20.10 -1.30 11.74
N VAL A 38 -19.91 -1.65 10.46
CA VAL A 38 -18.92 -1.01 9.59
C VAL A 38 -19.26 0.46 9.35
N SER A 39 -20.53 0.78 9.10
CA SER A 39 -20.94 2.18 8.90
C SER A 39 -20.80 3.02 10.18
N ARG A 40 -20.96 2.43 11.38
CA ARG A 40 -20.66 3.12 12.65
C ARG A 40 -19.18 3.38 12.83
N LEU A 41 -18.32 2.41 12.50
CA LEU A 41 -16.86 2.57 12.51
C LEU A 41 -16.39 3.63 11.50
N GLN A 42 -16.99 3.67 10.32
CA GLN A 42 -16.71 4.69 9.30
C GLN A 42 -17.12 6.08 9.73
N ARG A 43 -18.21 6.22 10.49
CA ARG A 43 -18.68 7.49 11.07
C ARG A 43 -17.80 8.03 12.20
N ILE A 44 -16.81 7.26 12.67
CA ILE A 44 -15.76 7.77 13.57
C ILE A 44 -14.76 8.57 12.71
N GLU A 45 -15.20 9.73 12.25
CA GLU A 45 -14.45 10.66 11.41
C GLU A 45 -13.78 11.75 12.26
N ALA A 46 -12.64 12.24 11.79
CA ALA A 46 -11.93 13.35 12.42
C ALA A 46 -12.61 14.69 12.10
N GLY A 47 -13.73 14.97 12.77
CA GLY A 47 -14.50 16.22 12.65
C GLY A 47 -15.63 16.16 11.62
N GLU A 48 -16.71 16.92 11.89
CA GLU A 48 -17.88 17.02 11.00
C GLU A 48 -17.45 17.47 9.60
N GLY A 49 -17.44 16.54 8.63
CA GLY A 49 -17.16 16.82 7.21
C GLY A 49 -15.81 16.35 6.67
N SER A 50 -15.00 15.60 7.44
CA SER A 50 -13.74 15.02 6.93
C SER A 50 -13.89 13.51 6.69
N HIS A 51 -13.69 13.05 5.44
CA HIS A 51 -13.69 11.62 5.06
C HIS A 51 -12.51 10.80 5.63
N ILE A 52 -11.91 11.24 6.74
CA ILE A 52 -10.75 10.62 7.37
C ILE A 52 -11.25 9.76 8.53
N ASN A 53 -11.33 8.46 8.28
CA ASN A 53 -11.68 7.45 9.29
C ASN A 53 -10.56 7.36 10.35
N ILE A 54 -10.85 7.79 11.58
CA ILE A 54 -9.89 7.83 12.68
C ILE A 54 -9.29 6.44 12.97
N PRO A 55 -10.09 5.35 13.12
CA PRO A 55 -9.55 4.00 13.27
C PRO A 55 -8.52 3.63 12.20
N ILE A 56 -8.81 3.91 10.93
CA ILE A 56 -7.88 3.62 9.83
C ILE A 56 -6.61 4.48 9.93
N ALA A 57 -6.76 5.77 10.24
CA ALA A 57 -5.62 6.68 10.40
C ALA A 57 -4.66 6.22 11.52
N VAL A 58 -5.20 5.79 12.66
CA VAL A 58 -4.41 5.25 13.79
C VAL A 58 -3.66 3.97 13.38
N LEU A 59 -4.34 3.05 12.68
CA LEU A 59 -3.71 1.81 12.21
C LEU A 59 -2.59 2.09 11.20
N ILE A 60 -2.80 3.00 10.27
CA ILE A 60 -1.77 3.42 9.31
C ILE A 60 -0.60 4.09 10.05
N TRP A 61 -0.87 4.95 11.03
CA TRP A 61 0.19 5.61 11.80
C TRP A 61 1.03 4.59 12.59
N LEU A 62 0.38 3.61 13.24
CA LEU A 62 1.05 2.52 13.93
C LEU A 62 1.94 1.68 13.00
N MET A 63 1.53 1.50 11.73
CA MET A 63 2.32 0.83 10.71
C MET A 63 3.53 1.66 10.23
N ILE A 64 3.37 2.98 10.10
CA ILE A 64 4.42 3.89 9.62
C ILE A 64 5.50 4.12 10.70
N TYR A 65 5.09 4.27 11.97
CA TYR A 65 5.95 4.58 13.10
C TYR A 65 7.22 3.70 13.21
N PRO A 66 7.13 2.35 13.20
CA PRO A 66 8.31 1.49 13.33
C PRO A 66 9.28 1.61 12.15
N MET A 67 8.79 1.93 10.95
CA MET A 67 9.68 2.18 9.80
C MET A 67 10.41 3.51 9.95
N MET A 68 9.74 4.54 10.45
CA MET A 68 10.34 5.86 10.66
C MET A 68 11.50 5.80 11.66
N LEU A 69 11.38 4.98 12.70
CA LEU A 69 12.46 4.77 13.70
C LEU A 69 13.68 4.02 13.14
N LYS A 70 13.54 3.28 12.04
CA LYS A 70 14.63 2.51 11.40
C LYS A 70 15.47 3.34 10.43
N ILE A 71 15.14 4.62 10.24
CA ILE A 71 15.83 5.48 9.29
C ILE A 71 17.21 5.88 9.83
N ASP A 72 18.26 5.51 9.10
CA ASP A 72 19.64 5.93 9.37
C ASP A 72 19.95 7.25 8.66
N PHE A 73 20.07 8.33 9.43
CA PHE A 73 20.34 9.68 8.91
C PHE A 73 21.75 9.82 8.29
N SER A 74 22.73 9.03 8.72
CA SER A 74 24.09 9.02 8.15
C SER A 74 24.10 8.47 6.72
N SER A 75 23.20 7.54 6.43
CA SER A 75 23.01 6.96 5.10
C SER A 75 22.35 7.94 4.13
N ILE A 76 21.43 8.77 4.62
CA ILE A 76 20.81 9.87 3.85
C ILE A 76 21.87 10.87 3.38
N LEU A 77 22.81 11.26 4.24
CA LEU A 77 23.89 12.18 3.87
C LEU A 77 24.85 11.57 2.82
N ARG A 78 25.06 10.25 2.86
CA ARG A 78 25.96 9.55 1.93
C ARG A 78 25.32 9.25 0.57
N VAL A 79 23.99 9.13 0.48
CA VAL A 79 23.30 8.78 -0.77
C VAL A 79 23.54 9.81 -1.88
N GLY A 80 23.74 11.09 -1.53
CA GLY A 80 24.06 12.16 -2.47
C GLY A 80 25.37 11.95 -3.24
N ARG A 81 26.27 11.07 -2.75
CA ARG A 81 27.53 10.72 -3.45
C ARG A 81 27.30 9.76 -4.63
N ARG A 82 26.11 9.18 -4.78
CA ARG A 82 25.75 8.26 -5.88
C ARG A 82 24.47 8.70 -6.59
N PRO A 83 24.51 9.82 -7.33
CA PRO A 83 23.31 10.44 -7.91
C PRO A 83 22.64 9.56 -8.97
N GLY A 84 23.39 8.74 -9.70
CA GLY A 84 22.82 7.89 -10.78
C GLY A 84 21.75 6.91 -10.28
N GLY A 85 22.01 6.21 -9.16
CA GLY A 85 21.03 5.28 -8.58
C GLY A 85 19.79 5.99 -8.02
N LEU A 86 19.99 7.17 -7.42
CA LEU A 86 18.90 8.00 -6.90
C LEU A 86 18.02 8.53 -8.03
N LEU A 87 18.62 9.00 -9.13
CA LEU A 87 17.91 9.50 -10.31
C LEU A 87 17.06 8.41 -10.93
N VAL A 88 17.64 7.21 -11.15
CA VAL A 88 16.89 6.07 -11.70
C VAL A 88 15.71 5.71 -10.80
N THR A 89 15.93 5.66 -9.48
CA THR A 89 14.86 5.36 -8.51
C THR A 89 13.75 6.41 -8.54
N LEU A 90 14.10 7.70 -8.59
CA LEU A 90 13.15 8.81 -8.69
C LEU A 90 12.35 8.74 -9.99
N VAL A 91 13.02 8.58 -11.13
CA VAL A 91 12.37 8.51 -12.45
C VAL A 91 11.43 7.31 -12.50
N ILE A 92 11.86 6.15 -12.04
CA ILE A 92 11.00 4.97 -12.03
C ILE A 92 9.80 5.16 -11.10
N ASN A 93 10.01 5.65 -9.88
CA ASN A 93 8.94 5.77 -8.89
C ASN A 93 7.93 6.88 -9.20
N TRP A 94 8.39 8.02 -9.73
CA TRP A 94 7.55 9.20 -9.92
C TRP A 94 7.09 9.41 -11.36
N VAL A 95 7.78 8.83 -12.35
CA VAL A 95 7.41 8.96 -13.77
C VAL A 95 6.93 7.62 -14.30
N VAL A 96 7.78 6.59 -14.31
CA VAL A 96 7.41 5.34 -14.99
C VAL A 96 6.22 4.68 -14.30
N LYS A 97 6.24 4.51 -12.98
CA LYS A 97 5.22 3.79 -12.22
C LYS A 97 3.82 4.44 -12.29
N PRO A 98 3.62 5.72 -11.93
CA PRO A 98 2.28 6.32 -11.95
C PRO A 98 1.70 6.49 -13.35
N PHE A 99 2.52 6.85 -14.35
CA PHE A 99 2.02 7.02 -15.72
C PHE A 99 1.71 5.67 -16.38
N SER A 100 2.52 4.65 -16.14
CA SER A 100 2.20 3.30 -16.62
C SER A 100 0.92 2.77 -15.98
N MET A 101 0.72 3.00 -14.68
CA MET A 101 -0.52 2.61 -13.99
C MET A 101 -1.73 3.43 -14.42
N ALA A 102 -1.56 4.73 -14.71
CA ALA A 102 -2.62 5.55 -15.29
C ALA A 102 -3.03 5.02 -16.68
N PHE A 103 -2.06 4.71 -17.53
CA PHE A 103 -2.31 4.15 -18.86
C PHE A 103 -2.99 2.79 -18.79
N LEU A 104 -2.47 1.88 -17.95
CA LEU A 104 -3.07 0.56 -17.75
C LEU A 104 -4.47 0.67 -17.12
N GLY A 105 -4.65 1.51 -16.10
CA GLY A 105 -5.95 1.77 -15.48
C GLY A 105 -6.97 2.27 -16.51
N TRP A 106 -6.59 3.25 -17.32
CA TRP A 106 -7.43 3.75 -18.41
C TRP A 106 -7.76 2.66 -19.43
N LEU A 107 -6.78 1.88 -19.88
CA LEU A 107 -6.99 0.81 -20.85
C LEU A 107 -7.94 -0.26 -20.32
N PHE A 108 -7.70 -0.76 -19.11
CA PHE A 108 -8.49 -1.85 -18.55
C PHE A 108 -9.86 -1.37 -18.07
N PHE A 109 -9.95 -0.31 -17.27
CA PHE A 109 -11.23 0.12 -16.70
C PHE A 109 -12.14 0.81 -17.72
N ARG A 110 -11.58 1.53 -18.69
CA ARG A 110 -12.37 2.30 -19.66
C ARG A 110 -12.65 1.57 -20.98
N HIS A 111 -11.78 0.64 -21.41
CA HIS A 111 -12.00 -0.10 -22.66
C HIS A 111 -12.40 -1.55 -22.47
N LEU A 112 -11.81 -2.27 -21.51
CA LEU A 112 -12.08 -3.70 -21.35
C LEU A 112 -13.23 -3.98 -20.38
N PHE A 113 -13.23 -3.30 -19.23
CA PHE A 113 -14.16 -3.58 -18.13
C PHE A 113 -15.34 -2.62 -18.03
N LEU A 114 -15.36 -1.53 -18.81
CA LEU A 114 -16.43 -0.53 -18.78
C LEU A 114 -17.85 -1.14 -18.84
N PRO A 115 -18.15 -2.16 -19.68
CA PRO A 115 -19.47 -2.80 -19.70
C PRO A 115 -19.83 -3.56 -18.42
N TRP A 116 -18.85 -3.95 -17.60
CA TRP A 116 -19.03 -4.77 -16.40
C TRP A 116 -19.15 -3.92 -15.11
N ILE A 117 -18.49 -2.77 -15.05
CA ILE A 117 -18.43 -1.89 -13.86
C ILE A 117 -19.19 -0.58 -13.99
N GLY A 118 -19.44 -0.11 -15.22
CA GLY A 118 -20.09 1.18 -15.47
C GLY A 118 -19.14 2.38 -15.34
N PRO A 119 -19.54 3.55 -15.89
CA PRO A 119 -18.64 4.69 -16.06
C PRO A 119 -18.21 5.36 -14.75
N GLY A 120 -19.08 5.41 -13.74
CA GLY A 120 -18.76 6.04 -12.45
C GLY A 120 -17.65 5.32 -11.68
N LEU A 121 -17.75 3.98 -11.58
CA LEU A 121 -16.74 3.17 -10.90
C LEU A 121 -15.41 3.10 -11.67
N ALA A 122 -15.46 3.21 -13.00
CA ALA A 122 -14.25 3.23 -13.82
C ALA A 122 -13.35 4.41 -13.46
N ASP A 123 -13.92 5.61 -13.30
CA ASP A 123 -13.15 6.81 -12.92
C ASP A 123 -12.58 6.70 -11.49
N GLU A 124 -13.37 6.17 -10.54
CA GLU A 124 -12.90 5.93 -9.17
C GLU A 124 -11.76 4.90 -9.11
N TYR A 125 -11.85 3.80 -9.87
CA TYR A 125 -10.80 2.79 -9.93
C TYR A 125 -9.54 3.29 -10.61
N ILE A 126 -9.66 4.11 -11.66
CA ILE A 126 -8.51 4.77 -12.29
C ILE A 126 -7.82 5.70 -11.28
N ALA A 127 -8.58 6.53 -10.56
CA ALA A 127 -8.02 7.39 -9.51
C ALA A 127 -7.31 6.56 -8.42
N GLY A 128 -7.94 5.47 -7.97
CA GLY A 128 -7.38 4.56 -6.97
C GLY A 128 -6.04 3.95 -7.40
N VAL A 129 -5.94 3.40 -8.62
CA VAL A 129 -4.69 2.78 -9.08
C VAL A 129 -3.56 3.80 -9.27
N ILE A 130 -3.88 5.04 -9.66
CA ILE A 130 -2.90 6.12 -9.78
C ILE A 130 -2.36 6.51 -8.39
N ILE A 131 -3.24 6.65 -7.39
CA ILE A 131 -2.84 6.97 -6.00
C ILE A 131 -1.96 5.86 -5.42
N LEU A 132 -2.33 4.59 -5.63
CA LEU A 132 -1.53 3.44 -5.20
C LEU A 132 -0.18 3.36 -5.92
N ALA A 133 -0.12 3.79 -7.18
CA ALA A 133 1.12 3.82 -7.94
C ALA A 133 2.09 4.89 -7.42
N ALA A 134 1.58 6.07 -7.07
CA ALA A 134 2.37 7.15 -6.49
C ALA A 134 2.89 6.83 -5.07
N ALA A 135 2.23 5.92 -4.35
CA ALA A 135 2.68 5.51 -3.01
C ALA A 135 4.05 4.78 -3.07
N PRO A 136 5.04 5.22 -2.25
CA PRO A 136 6.36 4.60 -2.22
C PRO A 136 6.30 3.24 -1.49
N CYS A 137 6.88 2.19 -2.07
CA CYS A 137 6.82 0.82 -1.55
C CYS A 137 7.91 0.49 -0.52
N THR A 138 8.16 1.40 0.42
CA THR A 138 9.30 1.33 1.36
C THR A 138 9.26 0.11 2.29
N ALA A 139 8.08 -0.26 2.78
CA ALA A 139 7.91 -1.34 3.75
C ALA A 139 8.36 -2.71 3.25
N MET A 140 8.07 -3.03 1.98
CA MET A 140 8.37 -4.33 1.42
C MET A 140 9.88 -4.51 1.19
N VAL A 141 10.56 -3.46 0.74
CA VAL A 141 12.02 -3.54 0.54
C VAL A 141 12.73 -3.77 1.88
N PHE A 142 12.31 -3.13 2.98
CA PHE A 142 12.95 -3.30 4.30
C PHE A 142 12.77 -4.68 4.95
N VAL A 143 11.74 -5.44 4.57
CA VAL A 143 11.52 -6.81 5.08
C VAL A 143 12.25 -7.84 4.23
N TRP A 144 12.41 -7.55 2.94
CA TRP A 144 12.95 -8.50 1.95
C TRP A 144 14.43 -8.23 1.59
N SER A 145 15.02 -7.14 2.11
CA SER A 145 16.46 -6.84 2.05
C SER A 145 17.13 -7.18 3.38
#